data_AF-A0ABC8VM05-F1
#
_entry.id   AF-A0ABC8VM05-F1
#
_cell.length_a   1.000
_cell.length_b   1.000
_cell.length_c   1.000
_cell.angle_alpha   90.00
_cell.angle_beta   90.00
_cell.angle_gamma   90.00
#
_symmetry.space_group_name_H-M   'P 1'
#
loop_
_entity.id
_entity.type
_entity.pdbx_description
1 polymer ?
#
loop_
_entity_poly.entity_id
_entity_poly.type
_entity_poly.pdbx_seq_one_letter_code
_entity_poly.pdbx_strand_id
1 'polypeptide(L)'
;MMKSLLFSPHPTPPLLPAPRLRSLLRLRAAASSSSSAPPRADRRSPRPAPSRRPPPSSLYARPSLLDMERERAARRADVDAFLASLGVDPGELAGLELPVTVDVMRERAEFLASLGLAREDLAAYPLALGCSVRKNMVPVLDYLGKLGVRRDALPDLLRRYPQVLHASVVVDLAPVVKYLQGLDVRPNDVPRVLERYPELLGFKLEGTMSTSIAYLVGIGVGRRQIGGVITRFPEVLGMRVGKIIKPFVEHLEGIGVQRFSVARIIEKKPYVLGFGLEDKVKPNIEALMEFGVRKEALASIVTQYPDVLGLELRDKLVAQQSLFESSILVSHEDFGRVIERMPQAINLGRTAVLKHVNFLTACGFMLSQVSKMVVACPQLLALNMDIMRMNFEYFKNEMERDLQELVEFPAFFTYGLESTVRPRHEMVSRKGFTCSLAWLLNCSDARFDERMKYDTIGVEEMEAEESSGMNAFVEEAESEEEEYSDYDDSDDEFVR
;
A
#
# COMPACT_ATOMS: atom_id res chain seq x y z
N MET A 1 -0.06 -36.45 9.56
CA MET A 1 1.11 -35.88 8.87
C MET A 1 0.61 -35.06 7.70
N MET A 2 1.12 -33.82 7.55
CA MET A 2 0.83 -32.81 6.50
C MET A 2 -0.54 -32.11 6.53
N LYS A 3 -0.55 -30.82 6.90
CA LYS A 3 -0.84 -29.64 6.03
C LYS A 3 -1.19 -28.41 6.87
N SER A 4 -0.43 -27.32 6.69
CA SER A 4 -0.94 -25.94 6.63
C SER A 4 0.19 -25.00 6.18
N LEU A 5 0.18 -24.63 4.89
CA LEU A 5 0.93 -23.51 4.34
C LEU A 5 -0.10 -22.41 4.11
N LEU A 6 -0.03 -21.36 4.91
CA LEU A 6 -0.85 -20.16 4.79
C LEU A 6 0.08 -18.93 4.86
N PHE A 7 -0.05 -18.08 3.85
CA PHE A 7 0.33 -16.67 3.75
C PHE A 7 1.79 -16.27 4.00
N SER A 8 2.51 -16.02 2.90
CA SER A 8 3.73 -15.19 2.89
C SER A 8 3.35 -13.72 3.08
N PRO A 9 3.87 -13.02 4.12
CA PRO A 9 3.94 -11.57 4.12
C PRO A 9 5.06 -11.12 3.17
N HIS A 10 4.84 -10.01 2.45
CA HIS A 10 5.89 -9.35 1.66
C HIS A 10 7.16 -9.12 2.50
N PRO A 11 8.36 -9.17 1.87
CA PRO A 11 9.62 -9.09 2.59
C PRO A 11 9.76 -7.71 3.24
N THR A 12 9.84 -7.69 4.57
CA THR A 12 10.38 -6.59 5.34
C THR A 12 11.79 -6.26 4.81
N PRO A 13 12.11 -5.02 4.42
CA PRO A 13 13.49 -4.67 4.11
C PRO A 13 14.34 -4.89 5.37
N PRO A 14 15.60 -5.37 5.24
CA PRO A 14 16.46 -5.57 6.38
C PRO A 14 16.63 -4.24 7.11
N LEU A 15 16.44 -4.27 8.44
CA LEU A 15 16.80 -3.19 9.34
C LEU A 15 18.23 -2.76 9.02
N LEU A 16 18.39 -1.56 8.46
CA LEU A 16 19.72 -0.99 8.27
C LEU A 16 20.33 -0.84 9.67
N PRO A 17 21.53 -1.39 9.94
CA PRO A 17 22.19 -1.17 11.20
C PRO A 17 22.40 0.34 11.38
N ALA A 18 22.01 0.85 12.55
CA ALA A 18 22.24 2.23 12.93
C ALA A 18 23.72 2.62 12.70
N PRO A 19 24.01 3.84 12.22
CA PRO A 19 25.38 4.28 12.03
C PRO A 19 26.10 4.25 13.39
N ARG A 20 27.16 3.45 13.47
CA ARG A 20 28.07 3.43 14.62
C ARG A 20 28.68 4.82 14.80
N LEU A 21 28.13 5.61 15.72
CA LEU A 21 28.78 6.81 16.26
C LEU A 21 29.98 6.39 17.11
N ARG A 22 31.08 6.02 16.45
CA ARG A 22 32.41 5.94 17.03
C ARG A 22 33.33 6.85 16.24
N SER A 23 33.49 8.08 16.71
CA SER A 23 34.74 8.83 16.79
C SER A 23 34.42 10.32 16.86
N LEU A 24 34.85 10.95 17.96
CA LEU A 24 35.48 12.27 18.02
C LEU A 24 35.61 12.64 19.49
N LEU A 25 36.80 12.43 20.04
CA LEU A 25 37.49 13.27 21.03
C LEU A 25 38.64 12.48 21.66
N ARG A 26 39.84 12.67 21.13
CA ARG A 26 41.03 13.16 21.87
C ARG A 26 42.31 12.84 21.09
N LEU A 27 42.89 13.89 20.53
CA LEU A 27 44.30 13.96 20.19
C LEU A 27 45.07 14.59 21.37
N ARG A 28 46.33 14.15 21.50
CA ARG A 28 47.48 14.74 22.21
C ARG A 28 47.59 14.53 23.73
N ALA A 29 48.60 13.74 24.10
CA ALA A 29 49.86 14.31 24.59
C ALA A 29 51.01 13.30 24.39
N ALA A 30 52.15 13.82 23.96
CA ALA A 30 53.43 13.13 23.83
C ALA A 30 54.31 13.43 25.06
N ALA A 31 55.14 12.47 25.47
CA ALA A 31 56.39 12.66 26.25
C ALA A 31 57.11 11.29 26.27
N SER A 32 58.14 11.08 25.45
CA SER A 32 59.57 11.34 25.71
C SER A 32 60.21 10.45 26.78
N SER A 33 61.17 9.65 26.31
CA SER A 33 62.12 8.78 26.98
C SER A 33 63.22 9.50 27.77
N SER A 34 63.73 8.88 28.85
CA SER A 34 65.16 8.63 29.19
C SER A 34 65.28 8.32 30.70
N SER A 35 65.64 7.08 31.08
CA SER A 35 66.98 6.55 31.41
C SER A 35 67.62 7.08 32.70
N SER A 36 67.83 6.21 33.70
CA SER A 36 69.13 5.87 34.34
C SER A 36 68.95 5.27 35.74
N ALA A 37 69.90 4.43 36.13
CA ALA A 37 69.81 3.38 37.14
C ALA A 37 70.42 3.79 38.53
N PRO A 38 70.79 2.85 39.45
CA PRO A 38 70.22 2.68 40.80
C PRO A 38 71.26 3.10 41.89
N PRO A 39 71.17 2.82 43.23
CA PRO A 39 71.17 1.45 43.79
C PRO A 39 70.58 1.27 45.24
N ARG A 40 70.77 0.05 45.75
CA ARG A 40 70.97 -0.39 47.15
C ARG A 40 69.81 -1.03 47.90
N ALA A 41 70.00 -2.33 48.07
CA ALA A 41 69.39 -3.20 49.05
C ALA A 41 69.80 -2.80 50.47
N ASP A 42 68.84 -2.86 51.40
CA ASP A 42 69.13 -3.19 52.78
C ASP A 42 68.10 -4.20 53.29
N ARG A 43 68.60 -5.37 53.67
CA ARG A 43 67.88 -6.46 54.30
C ARG A 43 67.75 -6.16 55.80
N ARG A 44 66.55 -5.93 56.32
CA ARG A 44 66.22 -6.21 57.74
C ARG A 44 64.73 -6.58 57.89
N SER A 45 64.48 -7.83 58.22
CA SER A 45 63.27 -8.32 58.90
C SER A 45 63.68 -8.76 60.32
N PRO A 46 62.76 -9.06 61.27
CA PRO A 46 61.34 -8.71 61.42
C PRO A 46 60.99 -8.24 62.86
N ARG A 47 59.76 -7.77 63.13
CA ARG A 47 59.07 -7.90 64.44
C ARG A 47 57.55 -7.72 64.30
N PRO A 48 56.72 -8.46 65.06
CA PRO A 48 55.29 -8.58 64.82
C PRO A 48 54.47 -7.41 65.39
N ALA A 49 53.32 -7.16 64.76
CA ALA A 49 52.39 -6.08 65.06
C ALA A 49 51.69 -6.24 66.43
N PRO A 50 51.35 -5.13 67.12
CA PRO A 50 50.28 -5.15 68.11
C PRO A 50 48.92 -4.98 67.42
N SER A 51 47.99 -5.88 67.73
CA SER A 51 46.59 -5.81 67.28
C SER A 51 45.93 -4.53 67.79
N ARG A 52 45.68 -3.57 66.90
CA ARG A 52 44.75 -2.46 67.18
C ARG A 52 43.32 -2.97 66.97
N ARG A 53 42.58 -3.08 68.08
CA ARG A 53 41.12 -3.18 68.07
C ARG A 53 40.55 -1.98 67.29
N PRO A 54 39.52 -2.16 66.44
CA PRO A 54 38.88 -1.03 65.78
C PRO A 54 38.17 -0.15 66.82
N PRO A 55 38.21 1.19 66.69
CA PRO A 55 37.46 2.06 67.57
C PRO A 55 35.95 1.89 67.32
N PRO A 56 35.09 2.17 68.31
CA PRO A 56 33.64 2.02 68.16
C PRO A 56 33.13 2.95 67.05
N SER A 57 32.25 2.42 66.21
CA SER A 57 31.64 3.11 65.08
C SER A 57 30.94 4.38 65.55
N SER A 58 31.47 5.54 65.14
CA SER A 58 30.75 6.80 65.20
C SER A 58 29.48 6.68 64.37
N LEU A 59 28.32 6.92 65.00
CA LEU A 59 27.00 6.97 64.35
C LEU A 59 26.88 8.10 63.30
N TYR A 60 27.93 8.91 63.11
CA TYR A 60 28.06 9.98 62.12
C TYR A 60 29.34 9.86 61.27
N ALA A 61 29.83 8.65 61.00
CA ALA A 61 30.88 8.46 60.01
C ALA A 61 30.34 8.79 58.62
N ARG A 62 30.81 9.88 58.00
CA ARG A 62 30.55 10.14 56.58
C ARG A 62 31.14 8.97 55.77
N PRO A 63 30.37 8.36 54.85
CA PRO A 63 30.86 7.26 54.03
C PRO A 63 32.17 7.64 53.34
N SER A 64 33.14 6.74 53.31
CA SER A 64 34.36 6.98 52.54
C SER A 64 34.03 6.96 51.04
N LEU A 65 34.87 7.59 50.22
CA LEU A 65 34.69 7.56 48.75
C LEU A 65 34.63 6.10 48.23
N LEU A 66 35.40 5.20 48.83
CA LEU A 66 35.40 3.77 48.50
C LEU A 66 34.07 3.09 48.87
N ASP A 67 33.46 3.48 50.00
CA ASP A 67 32.14 2.95 50.39
C ASP A 67 31.05 3.47 49.45
N MET A 68 31.11 4.74 49.06
CA MET A 68 30.19 5.33 48.07
C MET A 68 30.33 4.68 46.68
N GLU A 69 31.56 4.40 46.24
CA GLU A 69 31.81 3.70 44.98
C GLU A 69 31.29 2.26 45.00
N ARG A 70 31.49 1.55 46.12
CA ARG A 70 30.93 0.19 46.32
C ARG A 70 29.41 0.18 46.35
N GLU A 71 28.78 1.12 47.05
CA GLU A 71 27.33 1.26 47.06
C GLU A 71 26.77 1.57 45.66
N ARG A 72 27.44 2.44 44.90
CA ARG A 72 27.04 2.76 43.53
C ARG A 72 27.18 1.54 42.60
N ALA A 73 28.26 0.77 42.74
CA ALA A 73 28.47 -0.46 41.98
C ALA A 73 27.43 -1.53 42.35
N ALA A 74 27.10 -1.68 43.63
CA ALA A 74 26.06 -2.61 44.09
C ALA A 74 24.68 -2.25 43.51
N ARG A 75 24.27 -0.98 43.62
CA ARG A 75 22.99 -0.52 43.03
C ARG A 75 22.95 -0.69 41.51
N ARG A 76 24.09 -0.51 40.83
CA ARG A 76 24.17 -0.79 39.39
C ARG A 76 23.99 -2.28 39.08
N ALA A 77 24.61 -3.16 39.86
CA ALA A 77 24.43 -4.61 39.72
C ALA A 77 22.97 -5.04 39.94
N ASP A 78 22.26 -4.42 40.90
CA ASP A 78 20.84 -4.69 41.13
C ASP A 78 19.97 -4.27 39.92
N VAL A 79 20.27 -3.10 39.32
CA VAL A 79 19.60 -2.64 38.09
C VAL A 79 19.89 -3.56 36.91
N ASP A 80 21.15 -3.97 36.75
CA ASP A 80 21.56 -4.88 35.68
C ASP A 80 20.88 -6.26 35.84
N ALA A 81 20.75 -6.77 37.07
CA ALA A 81 20.01 -7.99 37.36
C ALA A 81 18.50 -7.85 37.07
N PHE A 82 17.90 -6.71 37.40
CA PHE A 82 16.51 -6.42 37.04
C PHE A 82 16.31 -6.37 35.53
N LEU A 83 17.19 -5.70 34.78
CA LEU A 83 17.15 -5.67 33.31
C LEU A 83 17.26 -7.07 32.71
N ALA A 84 18.22 -7.88 33.20
CA ALA A 84 18.35 -9.28 32.78
C ALA A 84 17.08 -10.08 33.08
N SER A 85 16.41 -9.80 34.22
CA SER A 85 15.13 -10.43 34.57
C SER A 85 13.99 -10.08 33.62
N LEU A 86 14.09 -8.97 32.87
CA LEU A 86 13.16 -8.60 31.81
C LEU A 86 13.52 -9.22 30.44
N GLY A 87 14.72 -9.80 30.31
CA GLY A 87 15.26 -10.29 29.04
C GLY A 87 16.14 -9.27 28.30
N VAL A 88 16.53 -8.18 28.96
CA VAL A 88 17.35 -7.11 28.39
C VAL A 88 18.81 -7.31 28.80
N ASP A 89 19.74 -7.29 27.83
CA ASP A 89 21.18 -7.25 28.12
C ASP A 89 21.58 -5.84 28.61
N PRO A 90 22.06 -5.66 29.86
CA PRO A 90 22.51 -4.37 30.37
C PRO A 90 23.65 -3.75 29.55
N GLY A 91 24.43 -4.57 28.82
CA GLY A 91 25.48 -4.12 27.92
C GLY A 91 24.98 -3.23 26.79
N GLU A 92 23.75 -3.44 26.31
CA GLU A 92 23.12 -2.61 25.27
C GLU A 92 22.81 -1.18 25.76
N LEU A 93 22.72 -1.00 27.08
CA LEU A 93 22.42 0.28 27.73
C LEU A 93 23.65 0.95 28.35
N ALA A 94 24.86 0.41 28.13
CA ALA A 94 26.09 0.89 28.76
C ALA A 94 26.45 2.36 28.42
N GLY A 95 25.89 2.91 27.34
CA GLY A 95 26.07 4.32 26.94
C GLY A 95 25.02 5.29 27.48
N LEU A 96 24.02 4.81 28.23
CA LEU A 96 22.92 5.62 28.74
C LEU A 96 23.04 5.85 30.25
N GLU A 97 22.66 7.06 30.67
CA GLU A 97 22.46 7.38 32.08
C GLU A 97 21.16 6.76 32.58
N LEU A 98 21.26 5.53 33.07
CA LEU A 98 20.12 4.83 33.68
C LEU A 98 19.88 5.32 35.12
N PRO A 99 18.61 5.26 35.59
CA PRO A 99 18.28 5.41 37.00
C PRO A 99 19.14 4.52 37.91
N VAL A 100 19.44 5.04 39.10
CA VAL A 100 20.31 4.38 40.09
C VAL A 100 19.55 3.34 40.91
N THR A 101 18.22 3.32 40.87
CA THR A 101 17.38 2.41 41.66
C THR A 101 16.53 1.50 40.76
N VAL A 102 16.35 0.26 41.21
CA VAL A 102 15.48 -0.72 40.55
C VAL A 102 14.04 -0.23 40.48
N ASP A 103 13.54 0.49 41.50
CA ASP A 103 12.15 0.97 41.55
C ASP A 103 11.82 1.91 40.38
N VAL A 104 12.73 2.81 40.02
CA VAL A 104 12.52 3.73 38.88
C VAL A 104 12.60 2.98 37.55
N MET A 105 13.46 1.96 37.46
CA MET A 105 13.51 1.09 36.28
C MET A 105 12.24 0.24 36.15
N ARG A 106 11.69 -0.24 37.27
CA ARG A 106 10.42 -0.94 37.35
C ARG A 106 9.26 -0.05 36.91
N GLU A 107 9.18 1.19 37.42
CA GLU A 107 8.18 2.18 36.98
C GLU A 107 8.21 2.37 35.46
N ARG A 108 9.40 2.48 34.85
CA ARG A 108 9.54 2.61 33.39
C ARG A 108 9.04 1.37 32.65
N ALA A 109 9.42 0.18 33.12
CA ALA A 109 8.99 -1.08 32.51
C ALA A 109 7.48 -1.30 32.63
N GLU A 110 6.91 -1.04 33.81
CA GLU A 110 5.46 -1.12 34.06
C GLU A 110 4.68 -0.10 33.23
N PHE A 111 5.21 1.13 33.07
CA PHE A 111 4.60 2.13 32.20
C PHE A 111 4.58 1.66 30.74
N LEU A 112 5.70 1.16 30.21
CA LEU A 112 5.74 0.61 28.84
C LEU A 112 4.79 -0.60 28.69
N ALA A 113 4.70 -1.46 29.70
CA ALA A 113 3.74 -2.55 29.74
C ALA A 113 2.28 -2.06 29.74
N SER A 114 1.98 -0.96 30.43
CA SER A 114 0.65 -0.33 30.41
C SER A 114 0.26 0.25 29.05
N LEU A 115 1.24 0.46 28.16
CA LEU A 115 1.03 0.83 26.75
C LEU A 115 0.90 -0.39 25.83
N GLY A 116 0.85 -1.60 26.38
CA GLY A 116 0.72 -2.85 25.62
C GLY A 116 2.03 -3.43 25.10
N LEU A 117 3.20 -2.93 25.54
CA LEU A 117 4.49 -3.51 25.17
C LEU A 117 4.86 -4.69 26.07
N ALA A 118 5.14 -5.84 25.45
CA ALA A 118 5.54 -7.04 26.14
C ALA A 118 7.03 -7.03 26.48
N ARG A 119 7.49 -8.02 27.24
CA ARG A 119 8.91 -8.15 27.60
C ARG A 119 9.79 -8.38 26.37
N GLU A 120 9.26 -9.11 25.39
CA GLU A 120 9.88 -9.36 24.11
C GLU A 120 10.10 -8.05 23.33
N ASP A 121 9.14 -7.11 23.40
CA ASP A 121 9.27 -5.78 22.80
C ASP A 121 10.39 -4.98 23.47
N LEU A 122 10.50 -5.04 24.81
CA LEU A 122 11.57 -4.39 25.57
C LEU A 122 12.94 -4.99 25.27
N ALA A 123 13.02 -6.30 25.07
CA ALA A 123 14.25 -6.98 24.66
C ALA A 123 14.63 -6.64 23.21
N ALA A 124 13.65 -6.44 22.33
CA ALA A 124 13.89 -6.03 20.93
C ALA A 124 14.35 -4.57 20.83
N TYR A 125 13.94 -3.69 21.75
CA TYR A 125 14.42 -2.31 21.82
C TYR A 125 14.67 -1.83 23.26
N PRO A 126 15.80 -2.23 23.88
CA PRO A 126 16.12 -1.87 25.27
C PRO A 126 16.21 -0.37 25.53
N LEU A 127 16.58 0.41 24.51
CA LEU A 127 16.78 1.86 24.62
C LEU A 127 15.50 2.58 25.08
N ALA A 128 14.30 2.02 24.87
CA ALA A 128 13.06 2.60 25.41
C ALA A 128 13.10 2.73 26.95
N LEU A 129 13.76 1.81 27.66
CA LEU A 129 13.93 1.89 29.12
C LEU A 129 14.88 3.02 29.55
N GLY A 130 15.64 3.59 28.62
CA GLY A 130 16.44 4.80 28.83
C GLY A 130 15.59 6.06 28.98
N CYS A 131 14.39 6.10 28.41
CA CYS A 131 13.51 7.27 28.46
C CYS A 131 12.94 7.50 29.87
N SER A 132 12.88 8.77 30.29
CA SER A 132 12.08 9.13 31.46
C SER A 132 10.61 9.09 31.11
N VAL A 133 9.79 8.44 31.96
CA VAL A 133 8.33 8.45 31.82
C VAL A 133 7.80 9.89 31.73
N ARG A 134 8.15 10.74 32.69
CA ARG A 134 7.61 12.11 32.79
C ARG A 134 8.23 13.09 31.80
N LYS A 135 9.53 12.98 31.49
CA LYS A 135 10.23 13.97 30.66
C LYS A 135 10.25 13.63 29.17
N ASN A 136 10.09 12.35 28.81
CA ASN A 136 10.19 11.89 27.42
C ASN A 136 8.89 11.22 26.96
N MET A 137 8.49 10.12 27.61
CA MET A 137 7.39 9.28 27.12
C MET A 137 6.04 10.00 27.17
N VAL A 138 5.65 10.55 28.33
CA VAL A 138 4.36 11.24 28.51
C VAL A 138 4.19 12.41 27.54
N PRO A 139 5.16 13.35 27.39
CA PRO A 139 5.03 14.42 26.40
C PRO A 139 4.81 13.94 24.96
N VAL A 140 5.51 12.88 24.53
CA VAL A 140 5.35 12.30 23.19
C VAL A 140 3.96 11.70 23.04
N LEU A 141 3.51 10.90 24.00
CA LEU A 141 2.21 10.24 23.96
C LEU A 141 1.05 11.24 24.03
N ASP A 142 1.16 12.27 24.88
CA ASP A 142 0.19 13.36 24.96
C ASP A 142 0.11 14.12 23.63
N TYR A 143 1.24 14.34 22.97
CA TYR A 143 1.27 14.99 21.66
C TYR A 143 0.61 14.13 20.59
N LEU A 144 0.96 12.84 20.50
CA LEU A 144 0.30 11.90 19.57
C LEU A 144 -1.21 11.82 19.83
N GLY A 145 -1.62 11.77 21.10
CA GLY A 145 -3.04 11.80 21.48
C GLY A 145 -3.74 13.10 21.07
N LYS A 146 -3.09 14.27 21.20
CA LYS A 146 -3.62 15.56 20.72
C LYS A 146 -3.78 15.62 19.20
N LEU A 147 -2.94 14.89 18.45
CA LEU A 147 -3.09 14.74 17.00
C LEU A 147 -4.23 13.78 16.63
N GLY A 148 -4.76 13.02 17.60
CA GLY A 148 -5.83 12.05 17.37
C GLY A 148 -5.33 10.63 17.08
N VAL A 149 -4.06 10.30 17.36
CA VAL A 149 -3.57 8.92 17.27
C VAL A 149 -4.31 8.07 18.29
N ARG A 150 -4.90 6.97 17.85
CA ARG A 150 -5.76 6.14 18.68
C ARG A 150 -4.95 5.37 19.72
N ARG A 151 -5.52 5.18 20.91
CA ARG A 151 -4.82 4.52 22.03
C ARG A 151 -4.53 3.04 21.76
N ASP A 152 -5.42 2.37 21.04
CA ASP A 152 -5.27 0.98 20.59
C ASP A 152 -4.22 0.82 19.49
N ALA A 153 -3.90 1.88 18.74
CA ALA A 153 -2.85 1.87 17.71
C ALA A 153 -1.44 2.14 18.28
N LEU A 154 -1.33 2.67 19.51
CA LEU A 154 -0.04 2.99 20.14
C LEU A 154 0.90 1.79 20.32
N PRO A 155 0.45 0.59 20.75
CA PRO A 155 1.34 -0.56 20.88
C PRO A 155 2.04 -0.88 19.55
N ASP A 156 1.29 -0.95 18.45
CA ASP A 156 1.83 -1.29 17.13
C ASP A 156 2.70 -0.18 16.54
N LEU A 157 2.36 1.08 16.81
CA LEU A 157 3.20 2.22 16.48
C LEU A 157 4.55 2.14 17.20
N LEU A 158 4.53 1.87 18.51
CA LEU A 158 5.73 1.78 19.34
C LEU A 158 6.57 0.55 19.02
N ARG A 159 5.97 -0.57 18.62
CA ARG A 159 6.73 -1.74 18.14
C ARG A 159 7.49 -1.45 16.85
N ARG A 160 6.89 -0.71 15.93
CA ARG A 160 7.51 -0.36 14.64
C ARG A 160 8.53 0.78 14.75
N TYR A 161 8.27 1.77 15.61
CA TYR A 161 9.11 2.95 15.74
C TYR A 161 9.31 3.37 17.22
N PRO A 162 9.92 2.51 18.06
CA PRO A 162 10.05 2.74 19.51
C PRO A 162 10.93 3.94 19.86
N GLN A 163 11.87 4.32 18.97
CA GLN A 163 12.71 5.50 19.12
C GLN A 163 11.92 6.82 19.17
N VAL A 164 10.64 6.83 18.78
CA VAL A 164 9.77 8.01 18.94
C VAL A 164 9.71 8.50 20.38
N LEU A 165 9.86 7.60 21.36
CA LEU A 165 9.83 7.95 22.79
C LEU A 165 11.05 8.76 23.23
N HIS A 166 12.13 8.78 22.45
CA HIS A 166 13.31 9.63 22.69
C HIS A 166 13.17 11.01 22.05
N ALA A 167 12.20 11.19 21.14
CA ALA A 167 12.07 12.39 20.35
C ALA A 167 11.57 13.57 21.17
N SER A 168 12.06 14.76 20.83
CA SER A 168 11.50 16.01 21.30
C SER A 168 10.25 16.35 20.48
N VAL A 169 9.13 16.57 21.16
CA VAL A 169 7.89 17.00 20.51
C VAL A 169 8.10 18.28 19.68
N VAL A 170 8.82 19.25 20.23
CA VAL A 170 8.96 20.57 19.61
C VAL A 170 10.00 20.57 18.48
N VAL A 171 11.09 19.83 18.66
CA VAL A 171 12.24 19.87 17.74
C VAL A 171 12.13 18.81 16.65
N ASP A 172 11.58 17.65 16.96
CA ASP A 172 11.58 16.50 16.06
C ASP A 172 10.17 16.25 15.48
N LEU A 173 9.15 16.08 16.35
CA LEU A 173 7.83 15.61 15.89
C LEU A 173 6.96 16.72 15.26
N ALA A 174 6.87 17.87 15.91
CA ALA A 174 6.02 18.98 15.45
C ALA A 174 6.42 19.53 14.07
N PRO A 175 7.71 19.65 13.71
CA PRO A 175 8.11 20.02 12.36
C PRO A 175 7.63 19.02 11.29
N VAL A 176 7.70 17.71 11.55
CA VAL A 176 7.19 16.69 10.61
C VAL A 176 5.69 16.84 10.40
N VAL A 177 4.92 17.02 11.48
CA VAL A 177 3.46 17.23 11.39
C VAL A 177 3.11 18.50 10.62
N LYS A 178 3.80 19.61 10.90
CA LYS A 178 3.62 20.87 10.15
C LYS A 178 3.99 20.72 8.68
N TYR A 179 5.02 19.93 8.38
CA TYR A 179 5.42 19.63 7.02
C TYR A 179 4.32 18.87 6.28
N LEU A 180 3.73 17.83 6.89
CA LEU A 180 2.60 17.10 6.31
C LEU A 180 1.40 18.02 6.04
N GLN A 181 1.06 18.88 7.00
CA GLN A 181 -0.01 19.87 6.83
C GLN A 181 0.30 20.86 5.69
N GLY A 182 1.56 21.27 5.55
CA GLY A 182 2.03 22.10 4.43
C GLY A 182 1.98 21.41 3.07
N LEU A 183 1.89 20.08 3.04
CA LEU A 183 1.69 19.25 1.85
C LEU A 183 0.21 18.93 1.57
N ASP A 184 -0.70 19.66 2.21
CA ASP A 184 -2.16 19.52 2.08
C ASP A 184 -2.73 18.24 2.73
N VAL A 185 -1.99 17.58 3.62
CA VAL A 185 -2.54 16.54 4.51
C VAL A 185 -3.44 17.22 5.53
N ARG A 186 -4.73 16.90 5.54
CA ARG A 186 -5.69 17.51 6.47
C ARG A 186 -5.32 17.14 7.91
N PRO A 187 -5.51 18.04 8.90
CA PRO A 187 -5.18 17.75 10.30
C PRO A 187 -5.80 16.46 10.83
N ASN A 188 -7.04 16.15 10.42
CA ASN A 188 -7.75 14.92 10.82
C ASN A 188 -7.18 13.65 10.17
N ASP A 189 -6.43 13.77 9.07
CA ASP A 189 -5.80 12.64 8.36
C ASP A 189 -4.37 12.38 8.86
N VAL A 190 -3.73 13.35 9.53
CA VAL A 190 -2.40 13.18 10.15
C VAL A 190 -2.30 11.93 11.03
N PRO A 191 -3.22 11.65 11.98
CA PRO A 191 -3.10 10.45 12.81
C PRO A 191 -3.10 9.17 11.97
N ARG A 192 -3.92 9.08 10.91
CA ARG A 192 -3.94 7.94 9.99
C ARG A 192 -2.59 7.75 9.28
N VAL A 193 -1.95 8.84 8.86
CA VAL A 193 -0.61 8.81 8.26
C VAL A 193 0.42 8.27 9.25
N LEU A 194 0.43 8.76 10.49
CA LEU A 194 1.39 8.36 11.52
C LEU A 194 1.14 6.93 12.01
N GLU A 195 -0.13 6.53 12.15
CA GLU A 195 -0.51 5.15 12.47
C GLU A 195 -0.10 4.19 11.37
N ARG A 196 -0.17 4.58 10.09
CA ARG A 196 0.24 3.71 8.99
C ARG A 196 1.76 3.65 8.82
N TYR A 197 2.47 4.76 8.95
CA TYR A 197 3.91 4.84 8.71
C TYR A 197 4.64 5.70 9.75
N PRO A 198 4.80 5.19 10.99
CA PRO A 198 5.35 5.97 12.10
C PRO A 198 6.84 6.33 11.94
N GLU A 199 7.59 5.56 11.15
CA GLU A 199 8.99 5.83 10.83
C GLU A 199 9.21 7.19 10.14
N LEU A 200 8.15 7.72 9.53
CA LEU A 200 8.10 9.06 8.94
C LEU A 200 8.53 10.15 9.94
N LEU A 201 8.25 9.98 11.23
CA LEU A 201 8.64 10.92 12.28
C LEU A 201 10.16 11.02 12.47
N GLY A 202 10.91 10.03 11.97
CA GLY A 202 12.38 10.03 11.97
C GLY A 202 13.02 10.64 10.73
N PHE A 203 12.23 11.04 9.73
CA PHE A 203 12.77 11.52 8.48
C PHE A 203 13.14 12.99 8.54
N LYS A 204 14.26 13.32 7.87
CA LYS A 204 14.63 14.71 7.63
C LYS A 204 13.67 15.33 6.63
N LEU A 205 13.19 16.53 6.95
CA LEU A 205 12.27 17.30 6.08
C LEU A 205 12.90 17.57 4.72
N GLU A 206 14.18 17.96 4.73
CA GLU A 206 15.00 18.11 3.53
C GLU A 206 15.68 16.79 3.16
N GLY A 207 15.53 16.37 1.91
CA GLY A 207 16.11 15.14 1.38
C GLY A 207 15.06 14.26 0.73
N THR A 208 14.92 13.02 1.18
CA THR A 208 14.05 12.02 0.54
C THR A 208 12.59 12.49 0.43
N MET A 209 12.04 13.10 1.49
CA MET A 209 10.65 13.56 1.48
C MET A 209 10.45 14.68 0.44
N SER A 210 11.25 15.75 0.53
CA SER A 210 11.13 16.88 -0.39
C SER A 210 11.43 16.51 -1.85
N THR A 211 12.39 15.62 -2.09
CA THR A 211 12.72 15.14 -3.45
C THR A 211 11.61 14.27 -4.03
N SER A 212 10.97 13.43 -3.22
CA SER A 212 9.82 12.62 -3.66
C SER A 212 8.65 13.51 -4.07
N ILE A 213 8.31 14.51 -3.25
CA ILE A 213 7.25 15.47 -3.58
C ILE A 213 7.59 16.27 -4.84
N ALA A 214 8.83 16.79 -4.94
CA ALA A 214 9.26 17.55 -6.10
C ALA A 214 9.17 16.72 -7.40
N TYR A 215 9.52 15.44 -7.33
CA TYR A 215 9.41 14.53 -8.47
C TYR A 215 7.96 14.26 -8.84
N LEU A 216 7.08 13.94 -7.88
CA LEU A 216 5.65 13.71 -8.13
C LEU A 216 4.98 14.92 -8.79
N VAL A 217 5.24 16.13 -8.27
CA VAL A 217 4.75 17.37 -8.88
C VAL A 217 5.38 17.57 -10.28
N GLY A 218 6.66 17.23 -10.44
CA GLY A 218 7.38 17.34 -11.72
C GLY A 218 6.86 16.41 -12.83
N ILE A 219 6.32 15.24 -12.49
CA ILE A 219 5.68 14.35 -13.46
C ILE A 219 4.21 14.70 -13.73
N GLY A 220 3.62 15.62 -12.96
CA GLY A 220 2.27 16.15 -13.19
C GLY A 220 1.23 15.83 -12.12
N VAL A 221 1.61 15.25 -10.96
CA VAL A 221 0.66 15.07 -9.85
C VAL A 221 0.25 16.46 -9.34
N GLY A 222 -1.05 16.70 -9.24
CA GLY A 222 -1.58 17.99 -8.81
C GLY A 222 -1.10 18.34 -7.39
N ARG A 223 -0.64 19.57 -7.16
CA ARG A 223 -0.13 20.00 -5.84
C ARG A 223 -1.15 19.80 -4.71
N ARG A 224 -2.43 20.02 -4.99
CA ARG A 224 -3.56 19.80 -4.05
C ARG A 224 -3.88 18.32 -3.80
N GLN A 225 -3.38 17.43 -4.65
CA GLN A 225 -3.62 15.99 -4.56
C GLN A 225 -2.52 15.27 -3.78
N ILE A 226 -1.38 15.94 -3.54
CA ILE A 226 -0.26 15.40 -2.77
C ILE A 226 -0.70 14.97 -1.37
N GLY A 227 -1.51 15.78 -0.68
CA GLY A 227 -2.05 15.42 0.63
C GLY A 227 -2.87 14.13 0.61
N GLY A 228 -3.71 13.96 -0.43
CA GLY A 228 -4.49 12.73 -0.64
C GLY A 228 -3.62 11.51 -0.94
N VAL A 229 -2.56 11.68 -1.75
CA VAL A 229 -1.56 10.64 -2.04
C VAL A 229 -0.85 10.18 -0.76
N ILE A 230 -0.33 11.11 0.03
CA ILE A 230 0.36 10.81 1.30
C ILE A 230 -0.58 10.15 2.29
N THR A 231 -1.84 10.59 2.38
CA THR A 231 -2.83 10.00 3.28
C THR A 231 -3.11 8.53 2.96
N ARG A 232 -3.15 8.17 1.67
CA ARG A 232 -3.38 6.79 1.22
C ARG A 232 -2.13 5.92 1.23
N PHE A 233 -0.96 6.49 0.95
CA PHE A 233 0.31 5.78 0.82
C PHE A 233 1.50 6.63 1.32
N PRO A 234 1.64 6.82 2.64
CA PRO A 234 2.67 7.68 3.25
C PRO A 234 4.10 7.19 3.01
N GLU A 235 4.27 5.89 2.71
CA GLU A 235 5.54 5.27 2.38
C GLU A 235 6.25 5.97 1.22
N VAL A 236 5.49 6.64 0.33
CA VAL A 236 6.01 7.45 -0.79
C VAL A 236 7.04 8.50 -0.36
N LEU A 237 6.91 9.04 0.86
CA LEU A 237 7.85 10.04 1.40
C LEU A 237 9.21 9.43 1.79
N GLY A 238 9.25 8.12 2.03
CA GLY A 238 10.47 7.36 2.31
C GLY A 238 11.11 6.72 1.08
N MET A 239 10.44 6.74 -0.07
CA MET A 239 10.94 6.11 -1.29
C MET A 239 12.07 6.92 -1.92
N ARG A 240 13.13 6.24 -2.35
CA ARG A 240 14.22 6.91 -3.08
C ARG A 240 13.81 7.12 -4.53
N VAL A 241 13.58 8.38 -4.92
CA VAL A 241 13.19 8.77 -6.29
C VAL A 241 14.02 8.07 -7.36
N GLY A 242 15.35 8.22 -7.32
CA GLY A 242 16.24 7.68 -8.36
C GLY A 242 16.38 6.16 -8.39
N LYS A 243 15.92 5.44 -7.35
CA LYS A 243 16.01 3.98 -7.28
C LYS A 243 14.67 3.27 -7.47
N ILE A 244 13.57 3.93 -7.12
CA ILE A 244 12.25 3.30 -7.08
C ILE A 244 11.27 4.04 -7.98
N ILE A 245 10.93 5.29 -7.63
CA ILE A 245 9.86 6.03 -8.30
C ILE A 245 10.21 6.30 -9.77
N LYS A 246 11.41 6.82 -10.04
CA LYS A 246 11.81 7.20 -11.40
C LYS A 246 11.92 6.00 -12.36
N PRO A 247 12.62 4.90 -12.00
CA PRO A 247 12.63 3.70 -12.85
C PRO A 247 11.24 3.12 -13.11
N PHE A 248 10.35 3.15 -12.11
CA PHE A 248 8.96 2.72 -12.27
C PHE A 248 8.22 3.58 -13.31
N VAL A 249 8.31 4.91 -13.20
CA VAL A 249 7.71 5.83 -14.17
C VAL A 249 8.30 5.63 -15.56
N GLU A 250 9.62 5.55 -15.70
CA GLU A 250 10.29 5.35 -16.98
C GLU A 250 9.91 4.02 -17.65
N HIS A 251 9.68 2.97 -16.85
CA HIS A 251 9.19 1.70 -17.38
C HIS A 251 7.77 1.81 -17.94
N LEU A 252 6.86 2.47 -17.23
CA LEU A 252 5.50 2.70 -17.72
C LEU A 252 5.49 3.58 -18.98
N GLU A 253 6.37 4.57 -19.06
CA GLU A 253 6.57 5.35 -20.29
C GLU A 253 7.09 4.49 -21.44
N GLY A 254 8.01 3.55 -21.15
CA GLY A 254 8.56 2.62 -22.13
C GLY A 254 7.54 1.66 -22.76
N ILE A 255 6.45 1.35 -22.06
CA ILE A 255 5.32 0.56 -22.60
C ILE A 255 4.24 1.44 -23.25
N GLY A 256 4.44 2.76 -23.31
CA GLY A 256 3.56 3.71 -24.01
C GLY A 256 2.57 4.48 -23.13
N VAL A 257 2.63 4.35 -21.79
CA VAL A 257 1.79 5.17 -20.90
C VAL A 257 2.34 6.60 -20.90
N GLN A 258 1.49 7.58 -21.19
CA GLN A 258 1.92 8.98 -21.17
C GLN A 258 2.26 9.41 -19.73
N ARG A 259 3.29 10.26 -19.57
CA ARG A 259 3.74 10.76 -18.26
C ARG A 259 2.60 11.28 -17.38
N PHE A 260 1.69 12.05 -17.97
CA PHE A 260 0.54 12.61 -17.27
C PHE A 260 -0.46 11.53 -16.82
N SER A 261 -0.66 10.48 -17.64
CA SER A 261 -1.46 9.32 -17.24
C SER A 261 -0.81 8.57 -16.09
N VAL A 262 0.52 8.40 -16.07
CA VAL A 262 1.24 7.84 -14.91
C VAL A 262 1.00 8.68 -13.66
N ALA A 263 1.06 10.00 -13.77
CA ALA A 263 0.76 10.89 -12.64
C ALA A 263 -0.69 10.69 -12.14
N ARG A 264 -1.67 10.57 -13.03
CA ARG A 264 -3.08 10.31 -12.66
C ARG A 264 -3.28 8.94 -12.01
N ILE A 265 -2.56 7.91 -12.48
CA ILE A 265 -2.53 6.59 -11.83
C ILE A 265 -2.00 6.71 -10.41
N ILE A 266 -0.86 7.36 -10.20
CA ILE A 266 -0.27 7.55 -8.86
C ILE A 266 -1.18 8.40 -7.97
N GLU A 267 -1.83 9.42 -8.51
CA GLU A 267 -2.78 10.26 -7.78
C GLU A 267 -3.95 9.44 -7.20
N LYS A 268 -4.55 8.58 -8.02
CA LYS A 268 -5.71 7.77 -7.65
C LYS A 268 -5.33 6.53 -6.85
N LYS A 269 -4.28 5.82 -7.27
CA LYS A 269 -3.82 4.53 -6.72
C LYS A 269 -2.33 4.60 -6.36
N PRO A 270 -1.93 5.37 -5.33
CA PRO A 270 -0.51 5.60 -5.04
C PRO A 270 0.25 4.35 -4.59
N TYR A 271 -0.44 3.33 -4.08
CA TYR A 271 0.15 2.05 -3.67
C TYR A 271 0.81 1.29 -4.82
N VAL A 272 0.51 1.60 -6.09
CA VAL A 272 1.17 0.96 -7.24
C VAL A 272 2.69 1.17 -7.23
N LEU A 273 3.18 2.27 -6.62
CA LEU A 273 4.61 2.52 -6.44
C LEU A 273 5.26 1.50 -5.51
N GLY A 274 4.49 0.84 -4.66
CA GLY A 274 4.95 -0.22 -3.77
C GLY A 274 5.18 -1.56 -4.49
N PHE A 275 4.74 -1.71 -5.74
CA PHE A 275 4.99 -2.93 -6.50
C PHE A 275 6.46 -3.02 -6.92
N GLY A 276 7.03 -4.21 -6.72
CA GLY A 276 8.41 -4.49 -7.12
C GLY A 276 8.57 -4.45 -8.63
N LEU A 277 9.40 -3.52 -9.13
CA LEU A 277 9.55 -3.27 -10.57
C LEU A 277 10.08 -4.50 -11.33
N GLU A 278 11.11 -5.15 -10.79
CA GLU A 278 11.81 -6.26 -11.46
C GLU A 278 11.14 -7.61 -11.22
N ASP A 279 10.58 -7.83 -10.03
CA ASP A 279 10.02 -9.10 -9.58
C ASP A 279 8.52 -9.24 -9.80
N LYS A 280 7.77 -8.12 -9.97
CA LYS A 280 6.33 -8.13 -10.23
C LYS A 280 5.93 -7.43 -11.51
N VAL A 281 6.24 -6.14 -11.63
CA VAL A 281 5.70 -5.29 -12.69
C VAL A 281 6.14 -5.78 -14.07
N LYS A 282 7.45 -5.94 -14.30
CA LYS A 282 7.97 -6.43 -15.59
C LYS A 282 7.48 -7.83 -15.95
N PRO A 283 7.56 -8.85 -15.07
CA PRO A 283 6.99 -10.17 -15.34
C PRO A 283 5.51 -10.14 -15.68
N ASN A 284 4.72 -9.25 -15.06
CA ASN A 284 3.30 -9.12 -15.37
C ASN A 284 3.05 -8.51 -16.76
N ILE A 285 3.85 -7.52 -17.15
CA ILE A 285 3.80 -6.98 -18.53
C ILE A 285 4.19 -8.04 -19.56
N GLU A 286 5.24 -8.82 -19.28
CA GLU A 286 5.68 -9.93 -20.13
C GLU A 286 4.60 -11.02 -20.25
N ALA A 287 3.98 -11.39 -19.13
CA ALA A 287 2.87 -12.34 -19.11
C ALA A 287 1.70 -11.85 -19.97
N LEU A 288 1.30 -10.58 -19.90
CA LEU A 288 0.24 -10.07 -20.79
C LEU A 288 0.57 -10.32 -22.27
N MET A 289 1.80 -9.99 -22.69
CA MET A 289 2.24 -10.19 -24.08
C MET A 289 2.28 -11.66 -24.48
N GLU A 290 2.75 -12.55 -23.60
CA GLU A 290 2.76 -14.00 -23.85
C GLU A 290 1.34 -14.56 -24.08
N PHE A 291 0.34 -14.01 -23.41
CA PHE A 291 -1.06 -14.41 -23.53
C PHE A 291 -1.81 -13.65 -24.65
N GLY A 292 -1.08 -13.09 -25.62
CA GLY A 292 -1.63 -12.53 -26.85
C GLY A 292 -2.04 -11.06 -26.76
N VAL A 293 -1.77 -10.36 -25.65
CA VAL A 293 -1.99 -8.91 -25.57
C VAL A 293 -0.96 -8.18 -26.42
N ARG A 294 -1.42 -7.32 -27.32
CA ARG A 294 -0.55 -6.52 -28.18
C ARG A 294 0.16 -5.43 -27.40
N LYS A 295 1.40 -5.14 -27.79
CA LYS A 295 2.24 -4.13 -27.13
C LYS A 295 1.57 -2.76 -27.09
N GLU A 296 0.84 -2.40 -28.15
CA GLU A 296 0.16 -1.12 -28.30
C GLU A 296 -1.01 -0.98 -27.30
N ALA A 297 -1.58 -2.10 -26.84
CA ALA A 297 -2.69 -2.10 -25.91
C ALA A 297 -2.25 -2.05 -24.43
N LEU A 298 -0.98 -2.37 -24.12
CA LEU A 298 -0.46 -2.39 -22.75
C LEU A 298 -0.69 -1.07 -22.01
N ALA A 299 -0.45 0.06 -22.68
CA ALA A 299 -0.65 1.37 -22.09
C ALA A 299 -2.11 1.61 -21.66
N SER A 300 -3.05 1.17 -22.49
CA SER A 300 -4.50 1.27 -22.22
C SER A 300 -4.90 0.36 -21.06
N ILE A 301 -4.42 -0.88 -21.05
CA ILE A 301 -4.68 -1.87 -19.98
C ILE A 301 -4.19 -1.35 -18.63
N VAL A 302 -2.95 -0.87 -18.56
CA VAL A 302 -2.36 -0.37 -17.32
C VAL A 302 -3.06 0.91 -16.84
N THR A 303 -3.52 1.76 -17.75
CA THR A 303 -4.26 2.97 -17.38
C THR A 303 -5.65 2.66 -16.83
N GLN A 304 -6.37 1.72 -17.44
CA GLN A 304 -7.71 1.31 -17.03
C GLN A 304 -7.69 0.43 -15.77
N TYR A 305 -6.70 -0.46 -15.65
CA TYR A 305 -6.61 -1.43 -14.57
C TYR A 305 -5.18 -1.53 -14.00
N PRO A 306 -4.68 -0.50 -13.28
CA PRO A 306 -3.31 -0.46 -12.75
C PRO A 306 -2.96 -1.62 -11.80
N ASP A 307 -3.96 -2.21 -11.16
CA ASP A 307 -3.77 -3.33 -10.22
C ASP A 307 -3.16 -4.56 -10.88
N VAL A 308 -3.33 -4.71 -12.21
CA VAL A 308 -2.70 -5.78 -13.01
C VAL A 308 -1.19 -5.87 -12.81
N LEU A 309 -0.52 -4.76 -12.46
CA LEU A 309 0.92 -4.70 -12.23
C LEU A 309 1.36 -5.42 -10.95
N GLY A 310 0.47 -5.55 -9.96
CA GLY A 310 0.78 -6.14 -8.64
C GLY A 310 0.22 -7.54 -8.41
N LEU A 311 -0.66 -8.02 -9.29
CA LEU A 311 -1.30 -9.34 -9.17
C LEU A 311 -0.32 -10.49 -9.37
N GLU A 312 -0.63 -11.64 -8.77
CA GLU A 312 -0.07 -12.92 -9.19
C GLU A 312 -0.75 -13.33 -10.51
N LEU A 313 -0.25 -12.75 -11.61
CA LEU A 313 -1.00 -12.65 -12.87
C LEU A 313 -0.94 -13.92 -13.71
N ARG A 314 0.22 -14.58 -13.77
CA ARG A 314 0.47 -15.70 -14.69
C ARG A 314 -0.50 -16.86 -14.47
N ASP A 315 -0.64 -17.32 -13.22
CA ASP A 315 -1.55 -18.42 -12.89
C ASP A 315 -3.01 -18.08 -13.18
N LYS A 316 -3.40 -16.83 -12.96
CA LYS A 316 -4.74 -16.34 -13.30
C LYS A 316 -4.97 -16.35 -14.81
N LEU A 317 -4.01 -15.89 -15.61
CA LEU A 317 -4.12 -15.90 -17.07
C LEU A 317 -4.23 -17.33 -17.62
N VAL A 318 -3.45 -18.29 -17.10
CA VAL A 318 -3.56 -19.71 -17.48
C VAL A 318 -4.96 -20.25 -17.22
N ALA A 319 -5.45 -20.06 -15.98
CA ALA A 319 -6.77 -20.55 -15.60
C ALA A 319 -7.88 -19.91 -16.45
N GLN A 320 -7.77 -18.61 -16.71
CA GLN A 320 -8.78 -17.87 -17.44
C GLN A 320 -8.77 -18.16 -18.94
N GLN A 321 -7.60 -18.30 -19.55
CA GLN A 321 -7.48 -18.72 -20.94
C GLN A 321 -8.09 -20.12 -21.13
N SER A 322 -7.78 -21.07 -20.25
CA SER A 322 -8.36 -22.42 -20.30
C SER A 322 -9.90 -22.40 -20.17
N LEU A 323 -10.44 -21.53 -19.31
CA LEU A 323 -11.89 -21.35 -19.18
C LEU A 323 -12.50 -20.83 -20.48
N PHE A 324 -11.90 -19.80 -21.10
CA PHE A 324 -12.41 -19.17 -22.32
C PHE A 324 -12.30 -20.11 -23.52
N GLU A 325 -11.20 -20.83 -23.67
CA GLU A 325 -11.02 -21.84 -24.71
C GLU A 325 -12.05 -22.97 -24.59
N SER A 326 -12.24 -23.52 -23.39
CA SER A 326 -13.12 -24.67 -23.17
C SER A 326 -14.62 -24.32 -23.16
N SER A 327 -14.98 -23.12 -22.71
CA SER A 327 -16.39 -22.76 -22.48
C SER A 327 -17.01 -21.97 -23.63
N ILE A 328 -16.21 -21.20 -24.37
CA ILE A 328 -16.70 -20.31 -25.44
C ILE A 328 -15.90 -20.42 -26.74
N LEU A 329 -14.93 -21.34 -26.84
CA LEU A 329 -14.13 -21.54 -28.06
C LEU A 329 -13.38 -20.28 -28.51
N VAL A 330 -12.94 -19.46 -27.56
CA VAL A 330 -12.08 -18.30 -27.84
C VAL A 330 -10.65 -18.81 -28.07
N SER A 331 -10.02 -18.40 -29.17
CA SER A 331 -8.65 -18.80 -29.49
C SER A 331 -7.63 -18.09 -28.58
N HIS A 332 -6.39 -18.57 -28.56
CA HIS A 332 -5.30 -17.93 -27.83
C HIS A 332 -5.10 -16.46 -28.24
N GLU A 333 -5.18 -16.14 -29.53
CA GLU A 333 -5.04 -14.75 -30.02
C GLU A 333 -6.26 -13.89 -29.64
N ASP A 334 -7.46 -14.47 -29.74
CA ASP A 334 -8.70 -13.81 -29.34
C ASP A 334 -8.77 -13.54 -27.84
N PHE A 335 -8.18 -14.41 -27.02
CA PHE A 335 -8.08 -14.20 -25.58
C PHE A 335 -7.32 -12.91 -25.26
N GLY A 336 -6.20 -12.66 -25.95
CA GLY A 336 -5.49 -11.39 -25.86
C GLY A 336 -6.40 -10.20 -26.16
N ARG A 337 -7.19 -10.26 -27.24
CA ARG A 337 -8.16 -9.22 -27.61
C ARG A 337 -9.27 -9.00 -26.56
N VAL A 338 -9.69 -10.06 -25.87
CA VAL A 338 -10.63 -9.96 -24.74
C VAL A 338 -9.99 -9.15 -23.60
N ILE A 339 -8.75 -9.47 -23.22
CA ILE A 339 -8.05 -8.76 -22.14
C ILE A 339 -7.78 -7.30 -22.51
N GLU A 340 -7.46 -7.01 -23.77
CA GLU A 340 -7.28 -5.65 -24.27
C GLU A 340 -8.53 -4.77 -24.11
N ARG A 341 -9.72 -5.36 -24.33
CA ARG A 341 -11.00 -4.65 -24.22
C ARG A 341 -11.56 -4.60 -22.81
N MET A 342 -11.23 -5.59 -21.98
CA MET A 342 -11.69 -5.69 -20.60
C MET A 342 -10.62 -6.40 -19.74
N PRO A 343 -9.64 -5.68 -19.18
CA PRO A 343 -8.62 -6.27 -18.32
C PRO A 343 -9.19 -7.03 -17.12
N GLN A 344 -10.33 -6.59 -16.61
CA GLN A 344 -11.06 -7.21 -15.51
C GLN A 344 -11.56 -8.63 -15.85
N ALA A 345 -11.61 -9.00 -17.13
CA ALA A 345 -11.97 -10.35 -17.58
C ALA A 345 -11.09 -11.44 -16.96
N ILE A 346 -9.86 -11.09 -16.52
CA ILE A 346 -8.93 -11.96 -15.81
C ILE A 346 -9.53 -12.49 -14.49
N ASN A 347 -10.44 -11.74 -13.87
CA ASN A 347 -11.05 -12.09 -12.57
C ASN A 347 -12.48 -12.64 -12.70
N LEU A 348 -13.03 -12.81 -13.91
CA LEU A 348 -14.39 -13.32 -14.06
C LEU A 348 -14.49 -14.78 -13.59
N GLY A 349 -15.43 -15.04 -12.68
CA GLY A 349 -15.68 -16.38 -12.17
C GLY A 349 -16.32 -17.31 -13.20
N ARG A 350 -15.96 -18.60 -13.16
CA ARG A 350 -16.48 -19.64 -14.05
C ARG A 350 -18.02 -19.68 -14.11
N THR A 351 -18.68 -19.57 -12.96
CA THR A 351 -20.15 -19.61 -12.86
C THR A 351 -20.79 -18.42 -13.58
N ALA A 352 -20.24 -17.22 -13.41
CA ALA A 352 -20.72 -16.02 -14.09
C ALA A 352 -20.57 -16.17 -15.61
N VAL A 353 -19.39 -16.58 -16.09
CA VAL A 353 -19.14 -16.79 -17.53
C VAL A 353 -20.15 -17.79 -18.11
N LEU A 354 -20.28 -18.98 -17.50
CA LEU A 354 -21.18 -20.02 -18.00
C LEU A 354 -22.66 -19.60 -17.97
N LYS A 355 -23.07 -18.82 -16.96
CA LYS A 355 -24.45 -18.32 -16.87
C LYS A 355 -24.82 -17.47 -18.09
N HIS A 356 -23.94 -16.55 -18.50
CA HIS A 356 -24.17 -15.68 -19.65
C HIS A 356 -24.11 -16.45 -20.97
N VAL A 357 -23.15 -17.37 -21.10
CA VAL A 357 -23.01 -18.21 -22.31
C VAL A 357 -24.22 -19.12 -22.50
N ASN A 358 -24.71 -19.74 -21.42
CA ASN A 358 -25.91 -20.57 -21.45
C ASN A 358 -27.16 -19.74 -21.81
N PHE A 359 -27.26 -18.51 -21.32
CA PHE A 359 -28.34 -17.62 -21.69
C PHE A 359 -28.29 -17.24 -23.18
N LEU A 360 -27.14 -16.83 -23.70
CA LEU A 360 -27.00 -16.48 -25.12
C LEU A 360 -27.28 -17.69 -26.03
N THR A 361 -26.77 -18.86 -25.68
CA THR A 361 -27.09 -20.09 -26.44
C THR A 361 -28.58 -20.45 -26.37
N ALA A 362 -29.24 -20.27 -25.21
CA ALA A 362 -30.69 -20.44 -25.08
C ALA A 362 -31.50 -19.39 -25.88
N CYS A 363 -30.93 -18.21 -26.14
CA CYS A 363 -31.51 -17.19 -27.00
C CYS A 363 -31.46 -17.55 -28.50
N GLY A 364 -30.71 -18.59 -28.88
CA GLY A 364 -30.60 -19.10 -30.25
C GLY A 364 -29.25 -18.84 -30.92
N PHE A 365 -28.27 -18.26 -30.21
CA PHE A 365 -26.93 -18.06 -30.76
C PHE A 365 -26.12 -19.36 -30.79
N MET A 366 -25.43 -19.62 -31.90
CA MET A 366 -24.41 -20.67 -31.92
C MET A 366 -23.24 -20.30 -31.02
N LEU A 367 -22.57 -21.29 -30.43
CA LEU A 367 -21.41 -21.04 -29.57
C LEU A 367 -20.29 -20.26 -30.28
N SER A 368 -20.12 -20.46 -31.59
CA SER A 368 -19.19 -19.69 -32.42
C SER A 368 -19.59 -18.22 -32.60
N GLN A 369 -20.90 -17.91 -32.62
CA GLN A 369 -21.39 -16.53 -32.62
C GLN A 369 -21.18 -15.89 -31.25
N VAL A 370 -21.48 -16.61 -30.16
CA VAL A 370 -21.19 -16.14 -28.79
C VAL A 370 -19.71 -15.84 -28.60
N SER A 371 -18.82 -16.70 -29.12
CA SER A 371 -17.37 -16.47 -29.14
C SER A 371 -17.03 -15.12 -29.77
N LYS A 372 -17.52 -14.85 -31.00
CA LYS A 372 -17.31 -13.57 -31.69
C LYS A 372 -17.85 -12.38 -30.89
N MET A 373 -19.03 -12.53 -30.30
CA MET A 373 -19.65 -11.49 -29.47
C MET A 373 -18.80 -11.16 -28.25
N VAL A 374 -18.30 -12.17 -27.53
CA VAL A 374 -17.45 -12.00 -26.35
C VAL A 374 -16.10 -11.37 -26.71
N VAL A 375 -15.50 -11.77 -27.83
CA VAL A 375 -14.23 -11.16 -28.30
C VAL A 375 -14.42 -9.68 -28.65
N ALA A 376 -15.56 -9.33 -29.24
CA ALA A 376 -15.88 -7.95 -29.59
C ALA A 376 -16.31 -7.10 -28.37
N CYS A 377 -17.03 -7.68 -27.41
CA CYS A 377 -17.52 -7.03 -26.20
C CYS A 377 -17.52 -8.00 -25.01
N PRO A 378 -16.39 -8.14 -24.30
CA PRO A 378 -16.28 -9.03 -23.14
C PRO A 378 -17.22 -8.65 -21.99
N GLN A 379 -17.62 -7.39 -21.91
CA GLN A 379 -18.50 -6.84 -20.89
C GLN A 379 -19.83 -7.60 -20.79
N LEU A 380 -20.26 -8.24 -21.89
CA LEU A 380 -21.41 -9.15 -21.91
C LEU A 380 -21.40 -10.20 -20.79
N LEU A 381 -20.21 -10.66 -20.37
CA LEU A 381 -20.07 -11.70 -19.35
C LEU A 381 -20.17 -11.17 -17.91
N ALA A 382 -20.30 -9.85 -17.74
CA ALA A 382 -20.39 -9.17 -16.45
C ALA A 382 -21.71 -8.39 -16.28
N LEU A 383 -22.62 -8.45 -17.26
CA LEU A 383 -23.88 -7.72 -17.21
C LEU A 383 -24.83 -8.32 -16.16
N ASN A 384 -25.77 -7.50 -15.71
CA ASN A 384 -26.91 -8.02 -14.97
C ASN A 384 -27.79 -8.87 -15.90
N MET A 385 -27.99 -10.13 -15.52
CA MET A 385 -28.70 -11.12 -16.34
C MET A 385 -30.18 -10.78 -16.58
N ASP A 386 -30.84 -10.10 -15.64
CA ASP A 386 -32.25 -9.74 -15.79
C ASP A 386 -32.39 -8.58 -16.77
N ILE A 387 -31.51 -7.58 -16.66
CA ILE A 387 -31.42 -6.47 -17.62
C ILE A 387 -31.09 -6.99 -19.03
N MET A 388 -30.13 -7.92 -19.13
CA MET A 388 -29.75 -8.53 -20.40
C MET A 388 -30.92 -9.31 -21.05
N ARG A 389 -31.71 -10.03 -20.22
CA ARG A 389 -32.93 -10.72 -20.67
C ARG A 389 -33.98 -9.76 -21.20
N MET A 390 -34.27 -8.68 -20.45
CA MET A 390 -35.23 -7.67 -20.88
C MET A 390 -34.82 -7.02 -22.20
N ASN A 391 -33.53 -6.69 -22.36
CA ASN A 391 -33.00 -6.15 -23.60
C ASN A 391 -33.17 -7.13 -24.78
N PHE A 392 -32.91 -8.43 -24.56
CA PHE A 392 -33.10 -9.44 -25.60
C PHE A 392 -34.57 -9.60 -26.00
N GLU A 393 -35.48 -9.64 -25.01
CA GLU A 393 -36.91 -9.76 -25.26
C GLU A 393 -37.45 -8.56 -26.03
N TYR A 394 -37.01 -7.35 -25.69
CA TYR A 394 -37.34 -6.14 -26.45
C TYR A 394 -36.82 -6.20 -27.88
N PHE A 395 -35.54 -6.56 -28.07
CA PHE A 395 -34.92 -6.69 -29.39
C PHE A 395 -35.68 -7.66 -30.30
N LYS A 396 -36.06 -8.82 -29.75
CA LYS A 396 -36.71 -9.87 -30.53
C LYS A 396 -38.19 -9.61 -30.77
N ASN A 397 -38.91 -9.13 -29.77
CA ASN A 397 -40.38 -9.04 -29.81
C ASN A 397 -40.91 -7.66 -30.20
N GLU A 398 -40.23 -6.58 -29.80
CA GLU A 398 -40.68 -5.21 -30.08
C GLU A 398 -39.94 -4.59 -31.27
N MET A 399 -38.63 -4.85 -31.42
CA MET A 399 -37.87 -4.37 -32.58
C MET A 399 -37.96 -5.31 -33.79
N GLU A 400 -38.29 -6.59 -33.57
CA GLU A 400 -38.42 -7.64 -34.60
C GLU A 400 -37.19 -7.76 -35.52
N ARG A 401 -35.98 -7.64 -34.96
CA ARG A 401 -34.71 -7.63 -35.72
C ARG A 401 -34.04 -9.01 -35.81
N ASP A 402 -33.13 -9.15 -36.78
CA ASP A 402 -32.34 -10.37 -36.96
C ASP A 402 -31.28 -10.52 -35.85
N LEU A 403 -31.16 -11.73 -35.30
CA LEU A 403 -30.14 -12.06 -34.30
C LEU A 403 -28.71 -11.78 -34.78
N GLN A 404 -28.46 -11.88 -36.09
CA GLN A 404 -27.16 -11.60 -36.67
C GLN A 404 -26.69 -10.16 -36.38
N GLU A 405 -27.60 -9.21 -36.22
CA GLU A 405 -27.25 -7.84 -35.85
C GLU A 405 -26.67 -7.73 -34.42
N LEU A 406 -27.12 -8.58 -33.49
CA LEU A 406 -26.53 -8.66 -32.16
C LEU A 406 -25.14 -9.32 -32.17
N VAL A 407 -24.85 -10.16 -33.17
CA VAL A 407 -23.50 -10.72 -33.36
C VAL A 407 -22.54 -9.65 -33.86
N GLU A 408 -23.02 -8.76 -34.74
CA GLU A 408 -22.25 -7.64 -35.31
C GLU A 408 -22.09 -6.48 -34.32
N PHE A 409 -23.10 -6.23 -33.48
CA PHE A 409 -23.11 -5.19 -32.47
C PHE A 409 -23.52 -5.72 -31.09
N PRO A 410 -22.68 -6.57 -30.45
CA PRO A 410 -22.97 -7.15 -29.13
C PRO A 410 -23.12 -6.10 -28.03
N ALA A 411 -22.50 -4.93 -28.21
CA ALA A 411 -22.63 -3.81 -27.31
C ALA A 411 -24.06 -3.30 -27.13
N PHE A 412 -25.02 -3.72 -27.95
CA PHE A 412 -26.44 -3.48 -27.71
C PHE A 412 -26.85 -3.71 -26.25
N PHE A 413 -26.38 -4.81 -25.65
CA PHE A 413 -26.73 -5.18 -24.27
C PHE A 413 -26.14 -4.26 -23.20
N THR A 414 -25.18 -3.40 -23.53
CA THR A 414 -24.58 -2.45 -22.59
C THR A 414 -25.32 -1.11 -22.54
N TYR A 415 -26.27 -0.87 -23.45
CA TYR A 415 -27.10 0.33 -23.42
C TYR A 415 -28.32 0.14 -22.50
N GLY A 416 -28.72 1.21 -21.82
CA GLY A 416 -29.92 1.20 -21.00
C GLY A 416 -31.18 1.05 -21.86
N LEU A 417 -32.00 0.05 -21.54
CA LEU A 417 -33.20 -0.28 -22.32
C LEU A 417 -34.19 0.88 -22.36
N GLU A 418 -34.59 1.36 -21.19
CA GLU A 418 -35.61 2.42 -21.06
C GLU A 418 -35.03 3.83 -21.29
N SER A 419 -33.76 4.04 -20.98
CA SER A 419 -33.11 5.34 -21.12
C SER A 419 -32.67 5.64 -22.56
N THR A 420 -32.28 4.62 -23.33
CA THR A 420 -31.58 4.83 -24.60
C THR A 420 -32.17 3.99 -25.73
N VAL A 421 -32.30 2.67 -25.56
CA VAL A 421 -32.71 1.78 -26.66
C VAL A 421 -34.15 2.05 -27.09
N ARG A 422 -35.11 1.99 -26.16
CA ARG A 422 -36.54 2.16 -26.43
C ARG A 422 -36.86 3.55 -27.01
N PRO A 423 -36.42 4.67 -26.41
CA PRO A 423 -36.73 6.01 -26.95
C PRO A 423 -36.19 6.23 -28.37
N ARG A 424 -34.97 5.76 -28.65
CA ARG A 424 -34.34 5.92 -29.97
C ARG A 424 -35.00 5.02 -31.02
N HIS A 425 -35.30 3.77 -30.67
CA HIS A 425 -36.04 2.86 -31.55
C HIS A 425 -37.41 3.45 -31.93
N GLU A 426 -38.21 3.87 -30.96
CA GLU A 426 -39.54 4.44 -31.22
C GLU A 426 -39.49 5.69 -32.11
N MET A 427 -38.48 6.54 -31.92
CA MET A 427 -38.31 7.75 -32.73
C MET A 427 -37.99 7.42 -34.19
N VAL A 428 -37.08 6.48 -34.42
CA VAL A 428 -36.70 6.02 -35.76
C VAL A 428 -37.88 5.32 -36.44
N SER A 429 -38.59 4.46 -35.71
CA SER A 429 -39.79 3.76 -36.20
C SER A 429 -40.92 4.73 -36.55
N ARG A 430 -41.11 5.80 -35.77
CA ARG A 430 -42.08 6.88 -36.08
C ARG A 430 -41.76 7.63 -37.37
N LYS A 431 -40.48 7.79 -37.70
CA LYS A 431 -40.03 8.42 -38.95
C LYS A 431 -39.97 7.44 -40.13
N GLY A 432 -40.04 6.13 -39.88
CA GLY A 432 -40.09 5.11 -40.91
C GLY A 432 -38.75 4.78 -41.56
N PHE A 433 -37.62 5.04 -40.89
CA PHE A 433 -36.29 4.68 -41.40
C PHE A 433 -35.80 3.35 -40.82
N THR A 434 -34.98 2.63 -41.59
CA THR A 434 -34.21 1.48 -41.11
C THR A 434 -32.74 1.88 -40.96
N CYS A 435 -32.08 1.40 -39.91
CA CYS A 435 -30.67 1.70 -39.64
C CYS A 435 -30.02 0.55 -38.86
N SER A 436 -28.69 0.45 -38.88
CA SER A 436 -27.96 -0.53 -38.07
C SER A 436 -28.02 -0.19 -36.58
N LEU A 437 -27.81 -1.18 -35.71
CA LEU A 437 -27.75 -0.95 -34.26
C LEU A 437 -26.63 0.03 -33.88
N ALA A 438 -25.47 -0.07 -34.52
CA ALA A 438 -24.36 0.85 -34.30
C ALA A 438 -24.77 2.29 -34.63
N TRP A 439 -25.43 2.53 -35.77
CA TRP A 439 -25.92 3.86 -36.11
C TRP A 439 -26.96 4.36 -35.11
N LEU A 440 -27.86 3.49 -34.65
CA LEU A 440 -28.90 3.85 -33.68
C LEU A 440 -28.31 4.25 -32.31
N LEU A 441 -27.32 3.51 -31.81
CA LEU A 441 -26.91 3.54 -30.41
C LEU A 441 -25.53 4.16 -30.18
N ASN A 442 -24.61 4.06 -31.13
CA ASN A 442 -23.22 4.52 -30.97
C ASN A 442 -23.06 6.03 -31.18
N CYS A 443 -23.90 6.84 -30.54
CA CYS A 443 -23.81 8.30 -30.58
C CYS A 443 -24.37 8.92 -29.30
N SER A 444 -23.96 10.16 -29.00
CA SER A 444 -24.53 10.95 -27.91
C SER A 444 -25.96 11.37 -28.22
N ASP A 445 -26.74 11.68 -27.18
CA ASP A 445 -28.13 12.13 -27.34
C ASP A 445 -28.24 13.37 -28.24
N ALA A 446 -27.33 14.34 -28.05
CA ALA A 446 -27.28 15.54 -28.89
C ALA A 446 -27.06 15.22 -30.39
N ARG A 447 -26.21 14.23 -30.69
CA ARG A 447 -25.95 13.82 -32.08
C ARG A 447 -27.12 13.00 -32.63
N PHE A 448 -27.75 12.17 -31.81
CA PHE A 448 -28.96 11.46 -32.19
C PHE A 448 -30.10 12.45 -32.52
N ASP A 449 -30.34 13.45 -31.68
CA ASP A 449 -31.34 14.49 -31.90
C ASP A 449 -31.07 15.28 -33.18
N GLU A 450 -29.80 15.54 -33.50
CA GLU A 450 -29.41 16.14 -34.76
C GLU A 450 -29.73 15.24 -35.95
N ARG A 451 -29.41 13.94 -35.88
CA ARG A 451 -29.79 12.94 -36.92
C ARG A 451 -31.32 12.94 -37.12
N MET A 452 -32.09 13.13 -36.06
CA MET A 452 -33.55 13.19 -36.12
C MET A 452 -34.11 14.50 -36.70
N LYS A 453 -33.30 15.53 -36.99
CA LYS A 453 -33.79 16.74 -37.68
C LYS A 453 -33.97 16.54 -39.18
N TYR A 454 -33.28 15.56 -39.76
CA TYR A 454 -33.31 15.28 -41.19
C TYR A 454 -34.40 14.26 -41.55
N ASP A 455 -34.87 14.34 -42.80
CA ASP A 455 -35.91 13.47 -43.38
C ASP A 455 -35.33 12.28 -44.17
N THR A 456 -34.00 12.15 -44.24
CA THR A 456 -33.30 11.06 -44.93
C THR A 456 -31.99 10.73 -44.21
N ILE A 457 -31.64 9.45 -44.10
CA ILE A 457 -30.31 9.02 -43.67
C ILE A 457 -29.35 9.25 -44.85
N GLY A 458 -28.34 10.11 -44.66
CA GLY A 458 -27.31 10.32 -45.68
C GLY A 458 -26.46 9.05 -45.84
N VAL A 459 -26.15 8.65 -47.07
CA VAL A 459 -25.32 7.45 -47.36
C VAL A 459 -23.95 7.54 -46.68
N GLU A 460 -23.40 8.75 -46.56
CA GLU A 460 -22.13 9.03 -45.83
C GLU A 460 -22.24 8.81 -44.31
N GLU A 461 -23.43 8.92 -43.71
CA GLU A 461 -23.62 8.71 -42.26
C GLU A 461 -23.70 7.23 -41.86
N MET A 462 -23.97 6.33 -42.82
CA MET A 462 -24.00 4.88 -42.56
C MET A 462 -22.59 4.26 -42.56
N GLU A 463 -21.62 4.87 -43.24
CA GLU A 463 -20.26 4.34 -43.42
C GLU A 463 -19.26 4.85 -42.35
N ALA A 464 -19.54 5.98 -41.71
CA ALA A 464 -18.60 6.65 -40.82
C ALA A 464 -18.82 6.28 -39.35
N GLU A 465 -18.39 5.09 -38.90
CA GLU A 465 -18.08 4.84 -37.47
C GLU A 465 -17.37 3.49 -37.21
N GLU A 466 -16.16 3.31 -37.75
CA GLU A 466 -15.22 2.33 -37.21
C GLU A 466 -14.49 2.89 -35.99
N SER A 467 -14.85 2.38 -34.80
CA SER A 467 -14.09 2.44 -33.54
C SER A 467 -13.84 3.82 -32.92
N SER A 468 -14.78 4.27 -32.08
CA SER A 468 -14.44 5.09 -30.90
C SER A 468 -14.61 4.19 -29.68
N GLY A 469 -13.52 3.99 -28.93
CA GLY A 469 -13.42 3.01 -27.85
C GLY A 469 -14.43 3.27 -26.73
N MET A 470 -15.12 2.20 -26.32
CA MET A 470 -16.11 2.12 -25.24
C MET A 470 -15.59 2.44 -23.82
N ASN A 471 -14.41 3.03 -23.69
CA ASN A 471 -13.79 3.29 -22.39
C ASN A 471 -14.50 4.38 -21.57
N ALA A 472 -15.45 5.13 -22.15
CA ALA A 472 -16.14 6.23 -21.49
C ALA A 472 -17.31 5.78 -20.59
N PHE A 473 -17.89 4.59 -20.80
CA PHE A 473 -19.08 4.16 -20.05
C PHE A 473 -18.77 3.44 -18.72
N VAL A 474 -17.50 3.11 -18.45
CA VAL A 474 -17.11 2.50 -17.17
C VAL A 474 -16.98 3.54 -16.04
N GLU A 475 -16.70 4.81 -16.36
CA GLU A 475 -16.60 5.87 -15.33
C GLU A 475 -17.97 6.25 -14.70
N GLU A 476 -19.11 6.01 -15.38
CA GLU A 476 -20.44 6.27 -14.79
C GLU A 476 -20.92 5.12 -13.88
N ALA A 477 -20.58 3.86 -14.19
CA ALA A 477 -20.96 2.71 -13.37
C ALA A 477 -20.20 2.65 -12.02
N GLU A 478 -18.97 3.16 -11.95
CA GLU A 478 -18.22 3.23 -10.68
C GLU A 478 -18.77 4.28 -9.70
N SER A 479 -19.65 5.19 -10.14
CA SER A 479 -20.25 6.21 -9.27
C SER A 479 -21.52 5.76 -8.54
N GLU A 480 -22.10 4.61 -8.93
CA GLU A 480 -23.33 4.06 -8.31
C GLU A 480 -23.08 2.81 -7.45
N GLU A 481 -21.86 2.25 -7.41
CA GLU A 481 -21.53 1.05 -6.61
C GLU A 481 -21.02 1.35 -5.18
N GLU A 482 -20.99 2.61 -4.70
CA GLU A 482 -20.58 2.95 -3.32
C GLU A 482 -21.69 2.82 -2.25
N GLU A 483 -22.89 2.35 -2.60
CA GLU A 483 -23.92 1.97 -1.63
C GLU A 483 -24.41 0.55 -1.92
N TYR A 484 -23.72 -0.51 -1.47
CA TYR A 484 -24.28 -1.82 -1.06
C TYR A 484 -23.14 -2.75 -0.63
N SER A 485 -22.65 -2.58 0.59
CA SER A 485 -22.00 -3.69 1.33
C SER A 485 -22.33 -3.57 2.82
N ASP A 486 -23.58 -3.84 3.14
CA ASP A 486 -23.97 -4.28 4.48
C ASP A 486 -24.51 -5.71 4.31
N TYR A 487 -23.60 -6.68 4.34
CA TYR A 487 -23.95 -8.08 4.49
C TYR A 487 -23.41 -8.53 5.84
N ASP A 488 -24.35 -8.61 6.78
CA ASP A 488 -24.29 -9.34 8.05
C ASP A 488 -23.51 -10.66 7.87
N ASP A 489 -22.38 -10.77 8.57
CA ASP A 489 -21.68 -12.03 8.80
C ASP A 489 -22.19 -12.58 10.12
N SER A 490 -23.28 -13.36 10.06
CA SER A 490 -23.74 -14.19 11.16
C SER A 490 -23.39 -15.64 10.86
N ASP A 491 -22.37 -16.12 11.57
CA ASP A 491 -22.12 -17.48 12.05
C ASP A 491 -22.61 -18.66 11.20
N ASP A 492 -21.67 -19.49 10.74
CA ASP A 492 -21.76 -20.94 10.99
C ASP A 492 -20.38 -21.65 10.90
N GLU A 493 -19.90 -22.01 12.09
CA GLU A 493 -19.39 -23.32 12.50
C GLU A 493 -18.27 -24.01 11.66
N PHE A 494 -17.02 -23.74 12.05
CA PHE A 494 -15.88 -24.63 11.81
C PHE A 494 -15.97 -25.88 12.70
N VAL A 495 -16.22 -27.05 12.10
CA VAL A 495 -15.90 -28.35 12.71
C VAL A 495 -14.63 -28.93 12.09
N ARG A 496 -13.56 -28.83 12.90
CA ARG A 496 -12.30 -29.59 12.95
C ARG A 496 -11.27 -29.50 11.83
#